data_AF-A0A6J4KZK5-F1
#
_entry.id   AF-A0A6J4KZK5-F1
#
_cell.length_a   1.000
_cell.length_b   1.000
_cell.length_c   1.000
_cell.angle_alpha   90.00
_cell.angle_beta   90.00
_cell.angle_gamma   90.00
#
_symmetry.space_group_name_H-M   'P 1'
#
loop_
_entity.id
_entity.type
_entity.pdbx_description
1 polymer ?
#
loop_
_entity_poly.entity_id
_entity_poly.type
_entity_poly.pdbx_seq_one_letter_code
_entity_poly.pdbx_strand_id
1 'polypeptide(L)'
;MQTLHMHDPALSRMPPRPRIVMREIDIDPEWIDFGPDDPLEAERWINACASCGEVPSLRFEQTAHVVRCDCGVVGNAGKLASVAAINWNKSPASIHPSYRDLPFFDLSQLGIDEARAKLVRIRDYLVEQKHRCEQRVRLRQPVGHRYFQRMRAYLAWSIYALGLVKEAELAAADRSALPVSSKPVQNPAAI
;
A
#
# COMPACT_ATOMS: atom_id res chain seq x y z
N MET A 1 -25.69 60.44 -29.13
CA MET A 1 -25.24 59.72 -27.91
C MET A 1 -25.08 58.25 -28.28
N GLN A 2 -23.84 57.78 -28.47
CA GLN A 2 -23.51 56.38 -28.76
C GLN A 2 -22.58 55.88 -27.65
N THR A 3 -23.01 54.83 -26.95
CA THR A 3 -22.24 54.16 -25.91
C THR A 3 -21.40 53.04 -26.55
N LEU A 4 -20.08 53.21 -26.55
CA LEU A 4 -19.11 52.19 -26.99
C LEU A 4 -18.98 51.12 -25.90
N HIS A 5 -19.40 49.89 -26.18
CA HIS A 5 -19.04 48.72 -25.39
C HIS A 5 -17.57 48.36 -25.68
N MET A 6 -16.70 48.59 -24.69
CA MET A 6 -15.35 48.05 -24.68
C MET A 6 -15.42 46.54 -24.44
N HIS A 7 -15.19 45.76 -25.50
CA HIS A 7 -14.85 44.35 -25.39
C HIS A 7 -13.45 44.24 -24.76
N ASP A 8 -13.39 43.73 -23.53
CA ASP A 8 -12.15 43.44 -22.84
C ASP A 8 -11.48 42.19 -23.47
N PRO A 9 -10.34 42.32 -24.18
CA PRO A 9 -9.69 41.21 -24.88
C PRO A 9 -8.94 40.26 -23.93
N ALA A 10 -8.91 40.55 -22.62
CA ALA A 10 -8.11 39.80 -21.64
C ALA A 10 -8.64 38.39 -21.30
N LEU A 11 -9.87 38.03 -21.70
CA LEU A 11 -10.45 36.71 -21.40
C LEU A 11 -10.08 35.62 -22.42
N SER A 12 -9.40 35.95 -23.53
CA SER A 12 -9.15 35.01 -24.64
C SER A 12 -7.77 34.35 -24.63
N ARG A 13 -7.01 34.42 -23.52
CA ARG A 13 -5.65 33.85 -23.41
C ARG A 13 -5.47 32.90 -22.23
N MET A 14 -6.48 32.09 -21.91
CA MET A 14 -6.20 30.89 -21.13
C MET A 14 -5.48 29.89 -22.04
N PRO A 15 -4.26 29.42 -21.69
CA PRO A 15 -3.62 28.36 -22.45
C PRO A 15 -4.56 27.15 -22.51
N PRO A 16 -4.62 26.43 -23.65
CA PRO A 16 -5.43 25.22 -23.74
C PRO A 16 -5.02 24.31 -22.58
N ARG A 17 -6.01 23.89 -21.78
CA ARG A 17 -5.75 22.95 -20.69
C ARG A 17 -5.02 21.75 -21.30
N PRO A 18 -3.89 21.31 -20.73
CA PRO A 18 -3.17 20.17 -21.29
C PRO A 18 -4.16 19.01 -21.44
N ARG A 19 -4.22 18.43 -22.65
CA ARG A 19 -4.97 17.19 -22.87
C ARG A 19 -4.31 16.12 -22.02
N ILE A 20 -4.96 15.76 -20.93
CA ILE A 20 -4.48 14.70 -20.04
C ILE A 20 -4.81 13.38 -20.73
N VAL A 21 -3.78 12.63 -21.11
CA VAL A 21 -3.92 11.25 -21.59
C VAL A 21 -4.06 10.37 -20.35
N MET A 22 -5.28 9.91 -20.07
CA MET A 22 -5.53 8.92 -19.03
C MET A 22 -5.06 7.57 -19.54
N ARG A 23 -4.27 6.85 -18.72
CA ARG A 23 -3.84 5.50 -19.09
C ARG A 23 -4.96 4.53 -18.79
N GLU A 24 -5.26 3.65 -19.74
CA GLU A 24 -6.05 2.46 -19.47
C GLU A 24 -5.13 1.39 -18.88
N ILE A 25 -5.50 0.87 -17.71
CA ILE A 25 -4.81 -0.23 -17.06
C ILE A 25 -5.63 -1.47 -17.31
N ASP A 26 -5.08 -2.38 -18.11
CA ASP A 26 -5.62 -3.73 -18.28
C ASP A 26 -5.39 -4.52 -16.99
N ILE A 27 -6.50 -4.79 -16.30
CA ILE A 27 -6.57 -5.49 -15.02
C ILE A 27 -7.81 -6.39 -15.01
N ASP A 28 -7.64 -7.60 -14.48
CA ASP A 28 -8.75 -8.52 -14.27
C ASP A 28 -9.81 -7.88 -13.35
N PRO A 29 -11.08 -7.81 -13.76
CA PRO A 29 -12.16 -7.29 -12.91
C PRO A 29 -12.26 -7.97 -11.54
N GLU A 30 -11.93 -9.26 -11.45
CA GLU A 30 -11.95 -10.01 -10.18
C GLU A 30 -10.91 -9.48 -9.19
N TRP A 31 -9.85 -8.81 -9.66
CA TRP A 31 -8.81 -8.26 -8.81
C TRP A 31 -9.13 -6.86 -8.27
N ILE A 32 -10.26 -6.28 -8.66
CA ILE A 32 -10.71 -4.94 -8.25
C ILE A 32 -11.55 -5.01 -6.97
N ASP A 33 -12.07 -6.19 -6.61
CA ASP A 33 -12.65 -6.46 -5.31
C ASP A 33 -11.51 -6.79 -4.32
N PHE A 34 -10.93 -5.76 -3.71
CA PHE A 34 -9.73 -5.87 -2.86
C PHE A 34 -9.93 -6.65 -1.55
N GLY A 35 -11.07 -7.33 -1.40
CA GLY A 35 -11.51 -8.05 -0.22
C GLY A 35 -12.63 -7.30 0.52
N PRO A 36 -13.31 -7.98 1.46
CA PRO A 36 -14.44 -7.42 2.20
C PRO A 36 -14.03 -6.42 3.29
N ASP A 37 -12.77 -6.42 3.70
CA ASP A 37 -12.25 -5.60 4.79
C ASP A 37 -11.99 -4.14 4.38
N ASP A 38 -12.35 -3.17 5.24
CA ASP A 38 -12.11 -1.73 4.97
C ASP A 38 -10.70 -1.33 5.46
N PRO A 39 -9.78 -0.88 4.59
CA PRO A 39 -8.44 -0.44 4.98
C PRO A 39 -8.44 0.85 5.81
N LEU A 40 -9.60 1.52 5.95
CA LEU A 40 -9.78 2.65 6.86
C LEU A 40 -10.05 2.24 8.31
N GLU A 41 -10.36 0.97 8.59
CA GLU A 41 -10.44 0.40 9.95
C GLU A 41 -9.03 0.14 10.52
N ALA A 42 -8.20 1.19 10.51
CA ALA A 42 -6.75 1.10 10.68
C ALA A 42 -6.31 0.33 11.93
N GLU A 43 -7.03 0.47 13.05
CA GLU A 43 -6.75 -0.20 14.32
C GLU A 43 -6.76 -1.74 14.21
N ARG A 44 -7.62 -2.29 13.36
CA ARG A 44 -7.70 -3.75 13.14
C ARG A 44 -6.47 -4.30 12.43
N TRP A 45 -5.75 -3.43 11.72
CA TRP A 45 -4.70 -3.81 10.77
C TRP A 45 -3.31 -3.42 11.25
N ILE A 46 -3.11 -3.30 12.57
CA ILE A 46 -1.82 -2.99 13.17
C ILE A 46 -1.12 -4.27 13.57
N ASN A 47 0.11 -4.44 13.10
CA ASN A 47 0.93 -5.59 13.44
C ASN A 47 1.47 -5.51 14.88
N ALA A 48 1.74 -6.68 15.46
CA ALA A 48 2.40 -6.81 16.74
C ALA A 48 3.78 -6.11 16.80
N CYS A 49 4.16 -5.69 18.00
CA CYS A 49 5.44 -5.05 18.26
C CYS A 49 6.58 -6.07 18.29
N ALA A 50 7.66 -5.83 17.54
CA ALA A 50 8.85 -6.68 17.52
C ALA A 50 9.59 -6.73 18.87
N SER A 51 9.40 -5.73 19.73
CA SER A 51 10.08 -5.69 21.04
C SER A 51 9.39 -6.51 22.12
N CYS A 52 8.06 -6.66 22.08
CA CYS A 52 7.30 -7.30 23.17
C CYS A 52 6.19 -8.24 22.72
N GLY A 53 5.95 -8.38 21.41
CA GLY A 53 4.91 -9.26 20.84
C GLY A 53 3.48 -8.73 20.93
N GLU A 54 3.23 -7.70 21.73
CA GLU A 54 1.88 -7.15 21.92
C GLU A 54 1.41 -6.29 20.75
N VAL A 55 0.09 -6.24 20.54
CA VAL A 55 -0.53 -5.36 19.53
C VAL A 55 -0.60 -3.94 20.09
N PRO A 56 0.09 -2.97 19.47
CA PRO A 56 0.09 -1.59 19.93
C PRO A 56 -1.22 -0.89 19.60
N SER A 57 -1.46 0.22 20.30
CA SER A 57 -2.67 1.03 20.13
C SER A 57 -2.47 2.17 19.14
N LEU A 58 -3.49 2.46 18.33
CA LEU A 58 -3.56 3.70 17.56
C LEU A 58 -4.12 4.81 18.43
N ARG A 59 -3.48 5.97 18.44
CA ARG A 59 -3.91 7.15 19.20
C ARG A 59 -3.88 8.39 18.34
N PHE A 60 -4.78 9.33 18.60
CA PHE A 60 -4.68 10.67 18.05
C PHE A 60 -3.99 11.56 19.08
N GLU A 61 -2.77 11.98 18.78
CA GLU A 61 -1.93 12.77 19.68
C GLU A 61 -1.61 14.13 19.03
N GLN A 62 -1.93 15.21 19.73
CA GLN A 62 -1.77 16.60 19.29
C GLN A 62 -2.52 16.90 17.97
N THR A 63 -1.91 16.58 16.82
CA THR A 63 -2.42 16.89 15.47
C THR A 63 -2.27 15.72 14.49
N ALA A 64 -1.85 14.55 14.96
CA ALA A 64 -1.58 13.40 14.12
C ALA A 64 -1.98 12.08 14.79
N HIS A 65 -2.19 11.05 13.98
CA HIS A 65 -2.33 9.69 14.46
C HIS A 65 -0.94 9.07 14.66
N VAL A 66 -0.77 8.31 15.74
CA VAL A 66 0.46 7.63 16.12
C VAL A 66 0.12 6.23 16.61
N VAL A 67 0.95 5.24 16.26
CA VAL A 67 0.87 3.89 16.84
C VAL A 67 1.86 3.79 17.98
N ARG A 68 1.40 3.36 19.15
CA ARG A 68 2.21 3.28 20.38
C ARG A 68 2.03 1.95 21.07
N CYS A 69 3.15 1.31 21.35
CA CYS A 69 3.22 0.11 22.16
C CYS A 69 3.44 0.47 23.63
N ASP A 70 2.87 -0.32 24.54
CA ASP A 70 3.01 -0.13 25.98
C ASP A 70 4.44 -0.38 26.49
N CYS A 71 5.26 -1.11 25.71
CA CYS A 71 6.70 -1.26 25.99
C CYS A 71 7.51 0.02 25.71
N GLY A 72 6.87 1.10 25.24
CA GLY A 72 7.49 2.40 25.00
C GLY A 72 7.91 2.67 23.56
N VAL A 73 7.82 1.68 22.67
CA VAL A 73 8.12 1.87 21.24
C VAL A 73 7.01 2.68 20.56
N VAL A 74 7.39 3.69 19.77
CA VAL A 74 6.48 4.63 19.11
C VAL A 74 6.75 4.62 17.61
N GLY A 75 5.68 4.53 16.81
CA GLY A 75 5.75 4.59 15.36
C GLY A 75 5.78 6.01 14.80
N ASN A 76 6.04 6.10 13.49
CA ASN A 76 5.99 7.37 12.78
C ASN A 76 4.55 7.89 12.65
N ALA A 77 4.35 9.17 12.96
CA ALA A 77 3.06 9.82 12.89
C ALA A 77 2.47 9.86 11.46
N GLY A 78 1.15 9.87 11.36
CA GLY A 78 0.40 9.99 10.11
C GLY A 78 -0.76 10.97 10.25
N LYS A 79 -1.02 11.77 9.20
CA LYS A 79 -2.18 12.67 9.16
C LYS A 79 -3.52 11.93 9.17
N LEU A 80 -3.52 10.65 8.80
CA LEU A 80 -4.68 9.76 8.81
C LEU A 80 -4.33 8.51 9.61
N ALA A 81 -5.32 7.95 10.29
CA ALA A 81 -5.23 6.68 11.02
C ALA A 81 -4.58 5.56 10.18
N SER A 82 -5.07 5.34 8.97
CA SER A 82 -4.54 4.31 8.05
C SER A 82 -3.10 4.55 7.62
N VAL A 83 -2.66 5.82 7.55
CA VAL A 83 -1.27 6.15 7.24
C VAL A 83 -0.37 5.83 8.43
N ALA A 84 -0.79 6.14 9.65
CA ALA A 84 -0.02 5.80 10.85
C ALA A 84 0.10 4.28 11.03
N ALA A 85 -0.97 3.52 10.80
CA ALA A 85 -0.94 2.05 10.82
C ALA A 85 0.04 1.47 9.79
N ILE A 86 -0.03 1.92 8.52
CA ILE A 86 0.92 1.49 7.49
C ILE A 86 2.37 1.87 7.84
N ASN A 87 2.59 3.06 8.38
CA ASN A 87 3.92 3.50 8.79
C ASN A 87 4.49 2.60 9.89
N TRP A 88 3.67 2.19 10.85
CA TRP A 88 4.04 1.21 11.88
C TRP A 88 4.39 -0.15 11.25
N ASN A 89 3.49 -0.69 10.43
CA ASN A 89 3.63 -2.02 9.84
C ASN A 89 4.86 -2.17 8.93
N LYS A 90 5.36 -1.06 8.35
CA LYS A 90 6.59 -1.01 7.55
C LYS A 90 7.86 -0.84 8.37
N SER A 91 7.72 -0.49 9.64
CA SER A 91 8.87 -0.15 10.48
C SER A 91 9.53 -1.42 11.04
N PRO A 92 10.84 -1.38 11.34
CA PRO A 92 11.52 -2.47 12.04
C PRO A 92 10.96 -2.79 13.44
N ALA A 93 10.13 -1.89 13.99
CA ALA A 93 9.44 -2.09 15.26
C ALA A 93 8.21 -3.00 15.15
N SER A 94 7.78 -3.35 13.94
CA SER A 94 6.66 -4.24 13.65
C SER A 94 7.16 -5.65 13.34
N ILE A 95 6.44 -6.66 13.82
CA ILE A 95 6.57 -8.03 13.33
C ILE A 95 5.87 -8.11 11.98
N HIS A 96 6.60 -8.41 10.91
CA HIS A 96 6.04 -8.53 9.58
C HIS A 96 5.35 -9.90 9.41
N PRO A 97 4.07 -9.95 9.00
CA PRO A 97 3.39 -11.20 8.68
C PRO A 97 3.86 -11.75 7.33
N SER A 98 3.45 -12.98 7.00
CA SER A 98 3.56 -13.46 5.62
C SER A 98 2.69 -12.61 4.70
N TYR A 99 3.11 -12.40 3.45
CA TYR A 99 2.26 -11.74 2.46
C TYR A 99 0.94 -12.49 2.21
N ARG A 100 0.92 -13.80 2.50
CA ARG A 100 -0.27 -14.66 2.37
C ARG A 100 -1.32 -14.41 3.45
N ASP A 101 -0.91 -13.86 4.58
CA ASP A 101 -1.78 -13.60 5.74
C ASP A 101 -2.38 -12.20 5.69
N LEU A 102 -2.08 -11.41 4.65
CA LEU A 102 -2.68 -10.10 4.48
C LEU A 102 -4.19 -10.21 4.22
N PRO A 103 -5.00 -9.33 4.84
CA PRO A 103 -6.46 -9.37 4.69
C PRO A 103 -6.96 -8.83 3.35
N PHE A 104 -6.05 -8.27 2.53
CA PHE A 104 -6.39 -7.61 1.27
C PHE A 104 -5.80 -8.37 0.07
N PHE A 105 -6.42 -8.17 -1.09
CA PHE A 105 -5.93 -8.61 -2.40
C PHE A 105 -5.92 -10.12 -2.66
N ASP A 106 -6.46 -10.93 -1.74
CA ASP A 106 -6.59 -12.39 -1.88
C ASP A 106 -5.29 -13.05 -2.38
N LEU A 107 -4.28 -13.06 -1.50
CA LEU A 107 -2.94 -13.56 -1.80
C LEU A 107 -2.66 -14.95 -1.22
N SER A 108 -3.61 -15.49 -0.45
CA SER A 108 -3.39 -16.66 0.43
C SER A 108 -2.91 -17.90 -0.32
N GLN A 109 -3.43 -18.12 -1.54
CA GLN A 109 -3.12 -19.29 -2.38
C GLN A 109 -2.04 -19.03 -3.43
N LEU A 110 -1.51 -17.81 -3.54
CA LEU A 110 -0.61 -17.46 -4.63
C LEU A 110 0.84 -17.85 -4.33
N GLY A 111 1.54 -18.25 -5.38
CA GLY A 111 2.99 -18.27 -5.41
C GLY A 111 3.58 -16.85 -5.31
N ILE A 112 4.88 -16.77 -5.01
CA ILE A 112 5.58 -15.48 -4.89
C ILE A 112 5.49 -14.65 -6.18
N ASP A 113 5.78 -15.28 -7.33
CA ASP A 113 5.76 -14.61 -8.63
C ASP A 113 4.35 -14.16 -9.04
N GLU A 114 3.35 -15.00 -8.78
CA GLU A 114 1.93 -14.69 -9.05
C GLU A 114 1.44 -13.54 -8.17
N ALA A 115 1.75 -13.58 -6.87
CA ALA A 115 1.41 -12.52 -5.93
C ALA A 115 2.05 -11.19 -6.34
N ARG A 116 3.33 -11.21 -6.74
CA ARG A 116 4.03 -10.03 -7.27
C ARG A 116 3.32 -9.48 -8.52
N ALA A 117 3.04 -10.34 -9.50
CA ALA A 117 2.41 -9.93 -10.75
C ALA A 117 1.03 -9.30 -10.51
N LYS A 118 0.20 -9.95 -9.67
CA LYS A 118 -1.12 -9.45 -9.23
C LYS A 118 -1.00 -8.09 -8.56
N LEU A 119 -0.14 -7.96 -7.55
CA LEU A 119 0.03 -6.73 -6.79
C LEU A 119 0.60 -5.57 -7.61
N VAL A 120 1.49 -5.83 -8.58
CA VAL A 120 1.99 -4.78 -9.50
C VAL A 120 0.84 -4.21 -10.33
N ARG A 121 -0.03 -5.06 -10.87
CA ARG A 121 -1.21 -4.62 -11.65
C ARG A 121 -2.20 -3.84 -10.79
N ILE A 122 -2.50 -4.33 -9.59
CA ILE A 122 -3.36 -3.64 -8.62
C ILE A 122 -2.78 -2.27 -8.25
N ARG A 123 -1.48 -2.19 -7.97
CA ARG A 123 -0.81 -0.92 -7.66
C ARG A 123 -0.93 0.07 -8.82
N ASP A 124 -0.64 -0.36 -10.05
CA ASP A 124 -0.70 0.51 -11.22
C ASP A 124 -2.13 1.01 -11.48
N TYR A 125 -3.13 0.15 -11.30
CA TYR A 125 -4.54 0.52 -11.32
C TYR A 125 -4.87 1.57 -10.25
N LEU A 126 -4.48 1.34 -8.99
CA LEU A 126 -4.74 2.26 -7.88
C LEU A 126 -4.04 3.61 -8.03
N VAL A 127 -2.82 3.63 -8.60
CA VAL A 127 -2.11 4.88 -8.94
C VAL A 127 -2.89 5.68 -9.96
N GLU A 128 -3.37 5.04 -11.02
CA GLU A 128 -4.20 5.67 -12.05
C GLU A 128 -5.51 6.19 -11.45
N GLN A 129 -6.24 5.38 -10.67
CA GLN A 129 -7.47 5.83 -10.01
C GLN A 129 -7.22 7.03 -9.08
N LYS A 130 -6.10 7.03 -8.35
CA LYS A 130 -5.70 8.14 -7.48
C LYS A 130 -5.48 9.39 -8.30
N HIS A 131 -4.76 9.28 -9.42
CA HIS A 131 -4.55 10.38 -10.35
C HIS A 131 -5.88 10.96 -10.85
N ARG A 132 -6.83 10.10 -11.25
CA ARG A 132 -8.17 10.52 -11.69
C ARG A 132 -8.92 11.29 -10.61
N CYS A 133 -8.87 10.83 -9.36
CA CYS A 133 -9.48 11.55 -8.24
C CYS A 133 -8.82 12.91 -7.99
N GLU A 134 -7.49 12.98 -8.00
CA GLU A 134 -6.75 14.24 -7.85
C GLU A 134 -7.10 15.25 -8.95
N GLN A 135 -7.28 14.79 -10.19
CA GLN A 135 -7.71 15.63 -11.30
C GLN A 135 -9.12 16.16 -11.10
N ARG A 136 -10.07 15.30 -10.72
CA ARG A 136 -11.45 15.72 -10.42
C ARG A 136 -11.47 16.79 -9.32
N VAL A 137 -10.69 16.61 -8.25
CA VAL A 137 -10.56 17.61 -7.18
C VAL A 137 -10.02 18.95 -7.72
N ARG A 138 -8.96 18.93 -8.55
CA ARG A 138 -8.40 20.14 -9.18
C ARG A 138 -9.41 20.85 -10.08
N LEU A 139 -10.23 20.08 -10.79
CA LEU A 139 -11.30 20.57 -11.66
C LEU A 139 -12.57 20.96 -10.89
N ARG A 140 -12.55 20.90 -9.54
CA ARG A 140 -13.71 21.14 -8.65
C ARG A 140 -14.91 20.25 -8.98
N GLN A 141 -14.65 19.07 -9.54
CA GLN A 141 -15.67 18.06 -9.79
C GLN A 141 -15.91 17.25 -8.51
N PRO A 142 -17.15 16.76 -8.29
CA PRO A 142 -17.46 15.97 -7.10
C PRO A 142 -16.60 14.71 -7.08
N VAL A 143 -16.02 14.40 -5.92
CA VAL A 143 -15.33 13.14 -5.62
C VAL A 143 -15.79 12.70 -4.24
N GLY A 144 -16.22 11.44 -4.11
CA GLY A 144 -16.56 10.89 -2.80
C GLY A 144 -15.32 10.91 -1.90
N HIS A 145 -15.33 11.72 -0.85
CA HIS A 145 -14.17 11.90 0.02
C HIS A 145 -13.69 10.57 0.61
N ARG A 146 -14.62 9.75 1.12
CA ARG A 146 -14.32 8.43 1.67
C ARG A 146 -13.80 7.45 0.60
N TYR A 147 -14.33 7.53 -0.63
CA TYR A 147 -13.83 6.73 -1.75
C TYR A 147 -12.37 7.05 -2.06
N PHE A 148 -12.01 8.34 -2.14
CA PHE A 148 -10.63 8.73 -2.39
C PHE A 148 -9.69 8.33 -1.25
N GLN A 149 -10.14 8.42 0.00
CA GLN A 149 -9.37 7.94 1.16
C GLN A 149 -9.15 6.42 1.11
N ARG A 150 -10.18 5.61 0.83
CA ARG A 150 -10.06 4.15 0.70
C ARG A 150 -9.06 3.77 -0.39
N MET A 151 -9.17 4.39 -1.56
CA MET A 151 -8.26 4.15 -2.66
C MET A 151 -6.80 4.45 -2.30
N ARG A 152 -6.54 5.55 -1.60
CA ARG A 152 -5.20 5.88 -1.10
C ARG A 152 -4.71 4.87 -0.06
N ALA A 153 -5.60 4.37 0.80
CA ALA A 153 -5.28 3.36 1.80
C ALA A 153 -4.94 2.02 1.13
N TYR A 154 -5.77 1.54 0.18
CA TYR A 154 -5.46 0.36 -0.62
C TYR A 154 -4.14 0.50 -1.39
N LEU A 155 -3.84 1.67 -1.95
CA LEU A 155 -2.55 1.89 -2.60
C LEU A 155 -1.38 1.77 -1.61
N ALA A 156 -1.53 2.26 -0.39
CA ALA A 156 -0.50 2.13 0.64
C ALA A 156 -0.31 0.66 1.07
N TRP A 157 -1.41 -0.10 1.15
CA TRP A 157 -1.42 -1.54 1.41
C TRP A 157 -0.80 -2.36 0.29
N SER A 158 -1.06 -2.06 -0.99
CA SER A 158 -0.46 -2.81 -2.09
C SER A 158 1.05 -2.61 -2.15
N ILE A 159 1.54 -1.41 -1.83
CA ILE A 159 2.97 -1.13 -1.69
C ILE A 159 3.57 -1.91 -0.51
N TYR A 160 2.86 -1.99 0.62
CA TYR A 160 3.30 -2.77 1.77
C TYR A 160 3.37 -4.27 1.44
N ALA A 161 2.31 -4.81 0.82
CA ALA A 161 2.24 -6.20 0.38
C ALA A 161 3.38 -6.57 -0.58
N LEU A 162 3.71 -5.69 -1.54
CA LEU A 162 4.87 -5.88 -2.42
C LEU A 162 6.19 -5.94 -1.65
N GLY A 163 6.31 -5.21 -0.53
CA GLY A 163 7.45 -5.31 0.38
C GLY A 163 7.56 -6.70 1.01
N LEU A 164 6.45 -7.23 1.54
CA LEU A 164 6.41 -8.57 2.13
C LEU A 164 6.70 -9.67 1.10
N VAL A 165 6.22 -9.53 -0.13
CA VAL A 165 6.55 -10.47 -1.22
C VAL A 165 8.05 -10.45 -1.52
N LYS A 166 8.68 -9.27 -1.54
CA LYS A 166 10.12 -9.14 -1.72
C LYS A 166 10.91 -9.78 -0.57
N GLU A 167 10.46 -9.63 0.67
CA GLU A 167 11.07 -10.29 1.83
C GLU A 167 10.98 -11.82 1.68
N ALA A 168 9.84 -12.35 1.22
CA ALA A 168 9.67 -13.78 0.96
C ALA A 168 10.58 -14.30 -0.17
N GLU A 169 10.81 -13.52 -1.22
CA GLU A 169 11.76 -13.85 -2.30
C GLU A 169 13.18 -13.98 -1.79
N LEU A 170 13.64 -13.00 -1.02
CA LEU A 170 14.99 -13.00 -0.46
C LEU A 170 15.18 -14.23 0.44
N ALA A 171 14.21 -14.52 1.31
CA ALA A 171 14.24 -15.71 2.16
C ALA A 171 14.25 -17.03 1.35
N ALA A 172 13.58 -17.08 0.20
CA ALA A 172 13.60 -18.26 -0.67
C ALA A 172 14.95 -18.43 -1.39
N ALA A 173 15.55 -17.33 -1.84
CA ALA A 173 16.88 -17.32 -2.44
C ALA A 173 17.95 -17.78 -1.44
N ASP A 174 17.93 -17.27 -0.21
CA ASP A 174 18.88 -17.65 0.85
C ASP A 174 18.82 -19.14 1.18
N ARG A 175 17.61 -19.73 1.25
CA ARG A 175 17.43 -21.17 1.46
C ARG A 175 18.00 -22.01 0.32
N SER A 176 17.94 -21.51 -0.90
CA SER A 176 18.42 -22.21 -2.10
C SER A 176 19.96 -22.13 -2.23
N ALA A 177 20.59 -21.18 -1.53
CA ALA A 177 22.04 -20.96 -1.56
C ALA A 177 22.83 -21.81 -0.54
N LEU A 178 22.17 -22.53 0.38
CA LEU A 178 22.83 -23.40 1.35
C LEU A 178 23.35 -24.69 0.65
N PRO A 179 24.66 -24.99 0.71
CA PRO A 179 25.19 -26.21 0.12
C PRO A 179 24.68 -27.43 0.90
N VAL A 180 24.08 -28.39 0.18
CA VAL A 180 23.75 -29.71 0.69
C VAL A 180 25.07 -30.41 1.07
N SER A 181 25.44 -30.37 2.35
CA SER A 181 26.58 -31.12 2.87
C SER A 181 26.20 -32.60 2.95
N SER A 182 26.17 -33.27 1.80
CA SER A 182 26.11 -34.72 1.71
C SER A 182 27.52 -35.28 1.80
N LYS A 183 28.03 -35.48 3.03
CA LYS A 183 29.04 -36.51 3.27
C LYS A 183 28.34 -37.77 3.78
N PRO A 184 28.39 -38.89 3.04
CA PRO A 184 28.03 -40.17 3.63
C PRO A 184 29.07 -40.50 4.70
N VAL A 185 28.62 -40.72 5.92
CA VAL A 185 29.43 -41.33 6.97
C VAL A 185 29.71 -42.77 6.53
N GLN A 186 30.89 -43.00 5.96
CA GLN A 186 31.42 -44.35 5.80
C GLN A 186 31.73 -44.88 7.21
N ASN A 187 30.90 -45.82 7.64
CA ASN A 187 31.09 -46.58 8.87
C ASN A 187 32.25 -47.57 8.65
N PRO A 188 33.37 -47.51 9.40
CA PRO A 188 34.38 -48.55 9.37
C PRO A 188 34.08 -49.58 10.46
N ALA A 189 33.39 -50.65 10.10
CA ALA A 189 33.31 -51.91 10.84
C ALA A 189 32.94 -53.00 9.81
N ALA A 190 33.60 -54.14 9.67
CA ALA A 190 34.51 -54.86 10.56
C ALA A 190 35.26 -55.92 9.73
N ILE A 191 36.54 -56.19 10.04
CA ILE A 191 37.13 -57.54 10.28
C ILE A 191 38.28 -57.34 11.26
#